data_AF-A0A973GGS0-F1
#
_entry.id   AF-A0A973GGS0-F1
#
_cell.length_a   1.000
_cell.length_b   1.000
_cell.length_c   1.000
_cell.angle_alpha   90.00
_cell.angle_beta   90.00
_cell.angle_gamma   90.00
#
_symmetry.space_group_name_H-M   'P 1'
#
loop_
_entity.id
_entity.type
_entity.pdbx_description
1 polymer ?
#
loop_
_entity_poly.entity_id
_entity_poly.type
_entity_poly.pdbx_seq_one_letter_code
_entity_poly.pdbx_strand_id
1 'polypeptide(L)'
;NGFENFGTIYSTKEIQTKKLDDVYDIPQIDMLKMDIQGSELSVLENGIEKLKDCLSIQLEVSYVCLYENQPTYGEIDLWMRKHGYLPHCFVDIKRWSISPTIINNDFRIAGNQLLESDIIYIKDPLNAKNLTISQLKKLCLISHYCFSSFDLCVYLLLELCSRNCLDNNTHMKYLEIINSKSH
;
A
#
# COMPACT_ATOMS: atom_id res chain seq x y z
N ASN A 1 29.41 -4.68 -0.70
CA ASN A 1 28.24 -3.77 -0.72
C ASN A 1 28.52 -2.36 -0.19
N GLY A 2 29.58 -2.12 0.60
CA GLY A 2 29.93 -0.75 1.03
C GLY A 2 28.90 -0.09 1.94
N PHE A 3 27.94 -0.85 2.49
CA PHE A 3 26.87 -0.33 3.35
C PHE A 3 27.40 0.38 4.58
N GLU A 4 28.51 -0.13 5.13
CA GLU A 4 29.25 0.44 6.25
C GLU A 4 29.83 1.84 5.94
N ASN A 5 29.91 2.24 4.66
CA ASN A 5 30.41 3.55 4.23
C ASN A 5 29.28 4.56 3.92
N PHE A 6 27.99 4.20 4.00
CA PHE A 6 26.89 5.13 3.67
C PHE A 6 26.54 6.12 4.78
N GLY A 7 26.92 5.81 6.03
CA GLY A 7 26.64 6.68 7.16
C GLY A 7 27.36 6.22 8.41
N THR A 8 27.75 7.19 9.23
CA THR A 8 28.22 6.93 10.59
C THR A 8 27.15 7.41 11.56
N ILE A 9 26.88 6.63 12.60
CA ILE A 9 25.94 7.05 13.64
C ILE A 9 26.56 8.25 14.37
N TYR A 10 25.99 9.44 14.19
CA TYR A 10 26.45 10.65 14.86
C TYR A 10 25.94 10.73 16.30
N SER A 11 24.68 10.32 16.54
CA SER A 11 24.05 10.31 17.86
C SER A 11 22.81 9.42 17.85
N THR A 12 22.45 8.85 19.01
CA THR A 12 21.20 8.10 19.21
C THR A 12 20.33 8.84 20.23
N LYS A 13 19.02 8.88 19.99
CA LYS A 13 18.03 9.46 20.91
C LYS A 13 16.86 8.50 21.08
N GLU A 14 16.45 8.28 22.32
CA GLU A 14 15.21 7.58 22.63
C GLU A 14 14.02 8.51 22.42
N ILE A 15 13.02 8.04 21.69
CA ILE A 15 11.77 8.77 21.42
C ILE A 15 10.63 7.90 21.92
N GLN A 16 9.77 8.49 22.75
CA GLN A 16 8.54 7.82 23.17
C GLN A 16 7.57 7.74 21.98
N THR A 17 7.19 6.52 21.62
CA THR A 17 6.17 6.27 20.59
C THR A 17 4.83 5.93 21.25
N LYS A 18 3.75 5.98 20.46
CA LYS A 18 2.41 5.54 20.85
C LYS A 18 1.90 4.53 19.84
N LYS A 19 1.05 3.62 20.29
CA LYS A 19 0.27 2.75 19.41
C LYS A 19 -0.65 3.60 18.54
N LEU A 20 -0.92 3.17 17.31
CA LEU A 20 -1.79 3.90 16.40
C LEU A 20 -3.22 4.01 16.95
N ASP A 21 -3.70 2.95 17.62
CA ASP A 21 -5.01 2.95 18.29
C ASP A 21 -5.09 3.99 19.43
N ASP A 22 -3.97 4.31 20.07
CA ASP A 22 -3.88 5.27 21.18
C ASP A 22 -3.66 6.73 20.72
N VAL A 23 -3.59 6.99 19.41
CA VAL A 23 -3.49 8.36 18.89
C VAL A 23 -4.87 8.98 18.79
N TYR A 24 -5.12 9.98 19.64
CA TYR A 24 -6.35 10.78 19.65
C TYR A 24 -6.32 11.85 18.54
N ASP A 25 -7.48 12.42 18.22
CA ASP A 25 -7.67 13.52 17.27
C ASP A 25 -7.34 13.24 15.79
N ILE A 26 -7.20 11.97 15.42
CA ILE A 26 -7.14 11.55 14.01
C ILE A 26 -8.57 11.24 13.54
N PRO A 27 -9.04 11.81 12.41
CA PRO A 27 -10.30 11.41 11.79
C PRO A 27 -10.26 9.95 11.32
N GLN A 28 -11.40 9.42 10.88
CA GLN A 28 -11.43 8.10 10.26
C GLN A 28 -10.41 8.01 9.10
N ILE A 29 -9.58 6.98 9.13
CA ILE A 29 -8.56 6.73 8.11
C ILE A 29 -9.21 5.91 7.00
N ASP A 30 -9.40 6.51 5.83
CA ASP A 30 -9.91 5.80 4.65
C ASP A 30 -8.79 5.17 3.82
N MET A 31 -7.60 5.77 3.83
CA MET A 31 -6.38 5.29 3.19
C MET A 31 -5.17 5.63 4.06
N LEU A 32 -4.23 4.70 4.19
CA LEU A 32 -2.97 4.89 4.89
C LEU A 32 -1.78 4.68 3.94
N LYS A 33 -0.79 5.57 3.99
CA LYS A 33 0.55 5.32 3.42
C LYS A 33 1.55 5.20 4.57
N MET A 34 2.33 4.14 4.59
CA MET A 34 3.33 3.88 5.63
C MET A 34 4.65 3.51 4.99
N ASP A 35 5.70 4.17 5.45
CA ASP A 35 7.08 4.07 4.96
C ASP A 35 7.97 4.37 6.17
N ILE A 36 8.10 3.37 7.04
CA ILE A 36 8.75 3.48 8.35
C ILE A 36 9.90 2.48 8.49
N GLN A 37 10.37 1.96 7.35
CA GLN A 37 11.64 1.25 7.17
C GLN A 37 11.81 0.09 8.16
N GLY A 38 10.79 -0.78 8.26
CA GLY A 38 10.85 -2.04 9.00
C GLY A 38 10.06 -2.09 10.31
N SER A 39 9.21 -1.11 10.59
CA SER A 39 8.27 -1.13 11.73
C SER A 39 6.80 -1.30 11.30
N GLU A 40 6.55 -1.57 10.02
CA GLU A 40 5.22 -1.58 9.41
C GLU A 40 4.27 -2.54 10.13
N LEU A 41 4.71 -3.80 10.32
CA LEU A 41 3.90 -4.82 10.99
C LEU A 41 3.54 -4.42 12.42
N SER A 42 4.47 -3.81 13.17
CA SER A 42 4.20 -3.36 14.54
C SER A 42 3.11 -2.29 14.59
N VAL A 43 3.12 -1.34 13.64
CA VAL A 43 2.06 -0.31 13.56
C VAL A 43 0.73 -0.93 13.16
N LEU A 44 0.72 -1.89 12.22
CA LEU A 44 -0.49 -2.60 11.82
C LEU A 44 -1.11 -3.37 12.99
N GLU A 45 -0.31 -4.12 13.74
CA GLU A 45 -0.75 -4.89 14.93
C GLU A 45 -1.26 -4.01 16.07
N ASN A 46 -0.80 -2.76 16.15
CA ASN A 46 -1.21 -1.79 17.17
C ASN A 46 -2.15 -0.70 16.63
N GLY A 47 -2.76 -0.94 15.47
CA GLY A 47 -3.67 -0.03 14.78
C GLY A 47 -4.98 -0.68 14.34
N ILE A 48 -5.34 -1.82 14.95
CA ILE A 48 -6.47 -2.66 14.50
C ILE A 48 -7.77 -1.88 14.55
N GLU A 49 -8.04 -1.16 15.65
CA GLU A 49 -9.29 -0.41 15.80
C GLU A 49 -9.34 0.83 14.91
N LYS A 50 -8.21 1.52 14.76
CA LYS A 50 -8.12 2.71 13.91
C LYS A 50 -8.20 2.38 12.42
N LEU A 51 -7.72 1.19 12.02
CA LEU A 51 -7.65 0.75 10.63
C LEU A 51 -8.79 -0.19 10.21
N LYS A 52 -9.74 -0.49 11.09
CA LYS A 52 -10.84 -1.44 10.79
C LYS A 52 -11.65 -1.06 9.55
N ASP A 53 -11.89 0.24 9.38
CA ASP A 53 -12.67 0.81 8.27
C ASP A 53 -11.79 1.40 7.16
N CYS A 54 -10.46 1.27 7.29
CA CYS A 54 -9.53 1.68 6.27
C CYS A 54 -9.71 0.82 5.02
N LEU A 55 -9.75 1.47 3.85
CA LEU A 55 -10.10 0.83 2.58
C LEU A 55 -8.86 0.42 1.81
N SER A 56 -7.73 1.05 2.07
CA SER A 56 -6.47 0.74 1.42
C SER A 56 -5.26 1.17 2.25
N ILE A 57 -4.19 0.41 2.12
CA ILE A 57 -2.92 0.67 2.80
C ILE A 57 -1.78 0.49 1.80
N GLN A 58 -0.97 1.53 1.61
CA GLN A 58 0.29 1.45 0.89
C GLN A 58 1.43 1.23 1.88
N LEU A 59 2.23 0.19 1.66
CA LEU A 59 3.35 -0.20 2.52
C LEU A 59 4.62 -0.33 1.68
N GLU A 60 5.75 0.05 2.25
CA GLU A 60 7.04 -0.47 1.82
C GLU A 60 7.26 -1.85 2.46
N VAL A 61 7.63 -2.84 1.65
CA VAL A 61 7.85 -4.22 2.08
C VAL A 61 9.22 -4.72 1.62
N SER A 62 9.93 -5.42 2.50
CA SER A 62 11.28 -5.91 2.20
C SER A 62 11.27 -7.40 1.85
N TYR A 63 11.95 -7.75 0.76
CA TYR A 63 12.24 -9.14 0.38
C TYR A 63 13.54 -9.62 1.03
N VAL A 64 14.43 -8.69 1.35
CA VAL A 64 15.68 -8.92 2.09
C VAL A 64 15.70 -7.90 3.23
N CYS A 65 15.73 -8.36 4.48
CA CYS A 65 15.74 -7.48 5.65
C CYS A 65 17.06 -6.71 5.74
N LEU A 66 16.97 -5.38 5.80
CA LEU A 66 18.10 -4.47 6.00
C LEU A 66 18.26 -4.05 7.45
N TYR A 67 17.18 -4.10 8.23
CA TYR A 67 17.16 -3.74 9.65
C TYR A 67 16.97 -4.96 10.54
N GLU A 68 17.44 -4.84 11.79
CA GLU A 68 17.26 -5.89 12.80
C GLU A 68 15.77 -6.05 13.13
N ASN A 69 15.27 -7.29 13.11
CA ASN A 69 13.87 -7.64 13.36
C ASN A 69 12.84 -7.01 12.40
N GLN A 70 13.28 -6.54 11.23
CA GLN A 70 12.37 -6.06 10.18
C GLN A 70 11.49 -7.22 9.66
N PRO A 71 10.16 -7.03 9.60
CA PRO A 71 9.26 -8.02 9.02
C PRO A 71 9.51 -8.15 7.52
N THR A 72 9.48 -9.39 7.05
CA THR A 72 9.53 -9.67 5.61
C THR A 72 8.20 -9.34 4.92
N TYR A 73 8.24 -9.20 3.60
CA TYR A 73 7.02 -9.15 2.77
C TYR A 73 6.04 -10.28 3.10
N GLY A 74 6.54 -11.50 3.34
CA GLY A 74 5.68 -12.65 3.63
C GLY A 74 4.90 -12.50 4.94
N GLU A 75 5.52 -11.96 5.98
CA GLU A 75 4.86 -11.71 7.26
C GLU A 75 3.82 -10.59 7.15
N ILE A 76 4.16 -9.50 6.44
CA ILE A 76 3.22 -8.41 6.16
C ILE A 76 2.04 -8.93 5.33
N ASP A 77 2.26 -9.68 4.26
CA ASP A 77 1.20 -10.20 3.39
C ASP A 77 0.24 -11.13 4.14
N LEU A 78 0.77 -12.02 5.00
CA LEU A 78 -0.04 -12.88 5.85
C LEU A 78 -0.92 -12.06 6.80
N TRP A 79 -0.36 -11.01 7.43
CA TRP A 79 -1.13 -10.13 8.30
C TRP A 79 -2.22 -9.40 7.51
N MET A 80 -1.89 -8.80 6.36
CA MET A 80 -2.83 -8.05 5.54
C MET A 80 -4.02 -8.90 5.09
N ARG A 81 -3.75 -10.12 4.59
CA ARG A 81 -4.79 -11.08 4.20
C ARG A 81 -5.67 -11.51 5.36
N LYS A 82 -5.07 -11.79 6.53
CA LYS A 82 -5.80 -12.15 7.75
C LYS A 82 -6.80 -11.06 8.16
N HIS A 83 -6.52 -9.79 7.84
CA HIS A 83 -7.36 -8.63 8.16
C HIS A 83 -8.22 -8.15 6.98
N GLY A 84 -8.42 -9.01 5.96
CA GLY A 84 -9.36 -8.77 4.86
C GLY A 84 -8.85 -7.83 3.77
N TYR A 85 -7.53 -7.67 3.66
CA TYR A 85 -6.90 -6.94 2.57
C TYR A 85 -6.31 -7.89 1.53
N LEU A 86 -6.29 -7.48 0.27
CA LEU A 86 -5.59 -8.15 -0.82
C LEU A 86 -4.54 -7.24 -1.43
N PRO A 87 -3.38 -7.78 -1.85
CA PRO A 87 -2.42 -7.01 -2.62
C PRO A 87 -3.06 -6.65 -3.97
N HIS A 88 -3.04 -5.36 -4.31
CA HIS A 88 -3.67 -4.83 -5.51
C HIS A 88 -2.66 -4.58 -6.62
N CYS A 89 -1.62 -3.80 -6.34
CA CYS A 89 -0.55 -3.49 -7.30
C CYS A 89 0.75 -3.07 -6.62
N PHE A 90 1.85 -3.20 -7.36
CA PHE A 90 3.13 -2.57 -7.01
C PHE A 90 3.16 -1.14 -7.54
N VAL A 91 3.53 -0.20 -6.68
CA VAL A 91 3.82 1.19 -7.04
C VAL A 91 5.26 1.30 -7.54
N ASP A 92 6.19 0.66 -6.84
CA ASP A 92 7.59 0.59 -7.22
C ASP A 92 8.20 -0.74 -6.79
N ILE A 93 9.24 -1.20 -7.50
CA ILE A 93 10.00 -2.41 -7.18
C ILE A 93 11.48 -2.05 -7.18
N LYS A 94 12.07 -2.05 -6.00
CA LYS A 94 13.48 -1.75 -5.78
C LYS A 94 14.31 -3.03 -5.93
N ARG A 95 15.34 -2.94 -6.76
CA ARG A 95 16.29 -4.02 -7.02
C ARG A 95 17.71 -3.63 -6.60
N TRP A 96 18.57 -4.63 -6.48
CA TRP A 96 19.94 -4.50 -6.03
C TRP A 96 20.87 -5.49 -6.77
N SER A 97 22.18 -5.23 -6.76
CA SER A 97 23.23 -6.08 -7.33
C SER A 97 23.90 -7.00 -6.30
N ILE A 98 23.78 -8.32 -6.42
CA ILE A 98 24.42 -9.25 -5.45
C ILE A 98 25.94 -9.05 -5.40
N SER A 99 26.49 -8.87 -4.19
CA SER A 99 27.94 -8.71 -3.95
C SER A 99 28.74 -9.87 -4.55
N PRO A 100 29.93 -9.63 -5.14
CA PRO A 100 30.61 -8.34 -5.32
C PRO A 100 30.30 -7.67 -6.68
N THR A 101 29.23 -8.05 -7.38
CA THR A 101 28.95 -7.55 -8.73
C THR A 101 28.66 -6.05 -8.73
N ILE A 102 29.38 -5.29 -9.54
CA ILE A 102 29.17 -3.85 -9.76
C ILE A 102 29.05 -3.62 -11.27
N ILE A 103 27.96 -2.99 -11.71
CA ILE A 103 27.67 -2.72 -13.13
C ILE A 103 28.20 -1.32 -13.47
N ASN A 104 28.93 -1.18 -14.57
CA ASN A 104 29.50 0.09 -15.04
C ASN A 104 30.28 0.87 -13.97
N ASN A 105 30.90 0.17 -13.02
CA ASN A 105 31.59 0.76 -11.87
C ASN A 105 30.70 1.66 -10.98
N ASP A 106 29.38 1.48 -11.04
CA ASP A 106 28.39 2.15 -10.19
C ASP A 106 27.55 1.11 -9.43
N PHE A 107 27.73 1.05 -8.11
CA PHE A 107 27.02 0.11 -7.24
C PHE A 107 25.54 0.44 -7.08
N ARG A 108 25.10 1.64 -7.48
CA ARG A 108 23.69 2.07 -7.46
C ARG A 108 22.91 1.50 -8.62
N ILE A 109 23.60 1.06 -9.68
CA ILE A 109 22.96 0.36 -10.77
C ILE A 109 22.56 -1.03 -10.26
N ALA A 110 21.26 -1.20 -10.10
CA ALA A 110 20.65 -2.43 -9.64
C ALA A 110 20.86 -3.57 -10.65
N GLY A 111 21.19 -4.74 -10.12
CA GLY A 111 21.08 -6.01 -10.83
C GLY A 111 19.65 -6.55 -10.74
N ASN A 112 19.53 -7.87 -10.67
CA ASN A 112 18.22 -8.54 -10.72
C ASN A 112 17.66 -8.94 -9.34
N GLN A 113 18.41 -8.78 -8.24
CA GLN A 113 17.96 -9.19 -6.91
C GLN A 113 16.87 -8.25 -6.40
N LEU A 114 15.73 -8.78 -5.97
CA LEU A 114 14.70 -7.99 -5.28
C LEU A 114 15.23 -7.55 -3.92
N LEU A 115 14.98 -6.28 -3.59
CA LEU A 115 15.30 -5.69 -2.30
C LEU A 115 14.04 -5.35 -1.54
N GLU A 116 13.25 -4.43 -2.08
CA GLU A 116 12.03 -3.87 -1.48
C GLU A 116 11.00 -3.57 -2.56
N SER A 117 9.75 -3.36 -2.17
CA SER A 117 8.73 -2.78 -3.05
C SER A 117 7.78 -1.87 -2.27
N ASP A 118 7.22 -0.90 -2.97
CA ASP A 118 6.04 -0.18 -2.52
C ASP A 118 4.82 -0.93 -3.06
N ILE A 119 3.96 -1.43 -2.19
CA ILE A 119 2.77 -2.20 -2.56
C ILE A 119 1.51 -1.57 -1.98
N ILE A 120 0.44 -1.54 -2.79
CA ILE A 120 -0.89 -1.15 -2.36
C ILE A 120 -1.69 -2.41 -2.03
N TYR A 121 -2.25 -2.42 -0.83
CA TYR A 121 -3.29 -3.34 -0.40
C TYR A 121 -4.64 -2.64 -0.37
N ILE A 122 -5.71 -3.34 -0.74
CA ILE A 122 -7.08 -2.84 -0.69
C ILE A 122 -7.96 -3.81 0.10
N LYS A 123 -9.04 -3.31 0.72
CA LYS A 123 -10.10 -4.19 1.23
C LYS A 123 -10.61 -5.05 0.09
N ASP A 124 -10.72 -6.35 0.35
CA ASP A 124 -11.01 -7.36 -0.66
C ASP A 124 -12.24 -6.97 -1.52
N PRO A 125 -12.04 -6.62 -2.81
CA PRO A 125 -13.12 -6.21 -3.69
C PRO A 125 -14.09 -7.37 -3.99
N LEU A 126 -13.67 -8.63 -3.86
CA LEU A 126 -14.58 -9.77 -4.02
C LEU A 126 -15.63 -9.83 -2.90
N ASN A 127 -15.33 -9.18 -1.77
CA ASN A 127 -16.23 -8.98 -0.65
C ASN A 127 -16.83 -7.56 -0.63
N ALA A 128 -16.81 -6.82 -1.75
CA ALA A 128 -17.34 -5.46 -1.85
C ALA A 128 -18.80 -5.33 -1.39
N LYS A 129 -19.59 -6.40 -1.46
CA LYS A 129 -20.95 -6.51 -0.90
C LYS A 129 -21.05 -6.09 0.58
N ASN A 130 -19.99 -6.30 1.34
CA ASN A 130 -19.92 -5.98 2.77
C ASN A 130 -19.52 -4.51 3.03
N LEU A 131 -19.03 -3.79 2.02
CA LEU A 131 -18.72 -2.37 2.14
C LEU A 131 -20.00 -1.53 2.09
N THR A 132 -20.05 -0.47 2.88
CA THR A 132 -21.13 0.51 2.80
C THR A 132 -21.08 1.30 1.49
N ILE A 133 -22.19 1.94 1.10
CA ILE A 133 -22.23 2.82 -0.08
C ILE A 133 -21.19 3.94 0.03
N SER A 134 -20.98 4.49 1.23
CA SER A 134 -19.97 5.52 1.45
C SER A 134 -18.56 4.98 1.21
N GLN A 135 -18.25 3.78 1.71
CA GLN A 135 -16.95 3.14 1.52
C GLN A 135 -16.70 2.81 0.04
N LEU A 136 -17.70 2.29 -0.68
CA LEU A 136 -17.59 2.05 -2.11
C LEU A 136 -17.26 3.34 -2.88
N LYS A 137 -17.98 4.44 -2.60
CA LYS A 137 -17.72 5.74 -3.23
C LYS A 137 -16.31 6.25 -2.94
N LYS A 138 -15.86 6.16 -1.68
CA LYS A 138 -14.50 6.55 -1.29
C LYS A 138 -13.46 5.69 -1.99
N LEU A 139 -13.64 4.37 -2.04
CA LEU A 139 -12.73 3.48 -2.73
C LEU A 139 -12.72 3.73 -4.24
N CYS A 140 -13.84 4.07 -4.90
CA CYS A 140 -13.82 4.53 -6.30
C CYS A 140 -12.89 5.74 -6.49
N LEU A 141 -13.00 6.74 -5.62
CA LEU A 141 -12.17 7.94 -5.68
C LEU A 141 -10.69 7.62 -5.45
N ILE A 142 -10.38 6.82 -4.43
CA ILE A 142 -9.02 6.36 -4.13
C ILE A 142 -8.44 5.60 -5.33
N SER A 143 -9.19 4.64 -5.89
CA SER A 143 -8.76 3.84 -7.04
C SER A 143 -8.44 4.70 -8.25
N HIS A 144 -9.25 5.72 -8.54
CA HIS A 144 -9.01 6.63 -9.66
C HIS A 144 -7.84 7.58 -9.40
N TYR A 145 -7.89 8.34 -8.31
CA TYR A 145 -6.98 9.47 -8.09
C TYR A 145 -5.65 9.07 -7.45
N CYS A 146 -5.64 8.08 -6.57
CA CYS A 146 -4.43 7.67 -5.86
C CYS A 146 -3.71 6.54 -6.60
N PHE A 147 -4.45 5.58 -7.16
CA PHE A 147 -3.88 4.34 -7.69
C PHE A 147 -3.83 4.29 -9.22
N SER A 148 -4.54 5.19 -9.91
CA SER A 148 -4.78 5.10 -11.36
C SER A 148 -5.32 3.73 -11.80
N SER A 149 -6.02 3.03 -10.90
CA SER A 149 -6.63 1.71 -11.14
C SER A 149 -8.07 1.92 -11.61
N PHE A 150 -8.18 2.23 -12.91
CA PHE A 150 -9.47 2.52 -13.52
C PHE A 150 -10.38 1.29 -13.60
N ASP A 151 -9.79 0.11 -13.73
CA ASP A 151 -10.46 -1.18 -13.70
C ASP A 151 -11.13 -1.46 -12.35
N LEU A 152 -10.42 -1.23 -11.24
CA LEU A 152 -10.99 -1.33 -9.89
C LEU A 152 -12.11 -0.30 -9.70
N CYS A 153 -11.93 0.93 -10.18
CA CYS A 153 -12.97 1.95 -10.14
C CYS A 153 -14.24 1.49 -10.90
N VAL A 154 -14.10 0.93 -12.10
CA VAL A 154 -15.22 0.38 -12.89
C VAL A 154 -15.92 -0.75 -12.13
N TYR A 155 -15.16 -1.67 -11.52
CA TYR A 155 -15.72 -2.76 -10.73
C TYR A 155 -16.59 -2.24 -9.58
N LEU A 156 -16.11 -1.23 -8.86
CA LEU A 156 -16.84 -0.62 -7.75
C LEU A 156 -18.05 0.20 -8.21
N LEU A 157 -17.96 0.86 -9.37
CA LEU A 157 -19.11 1.55 -9.99
C LEU A 157 -20.21 0.56 -10.38
N LEU A 158 -19.85 -0.62 -10.91
CA LEU A 158 -20.81 -1.68 -11.21
C LEU A 158 -21.53 -2.16 -9.94
N GLU A 159 -20.81 -2.30 -8.83
CA GLU A 159 -21.41 -2.64 -7.54
C GLU A 159 -22.33 -1.51 -7.01
N LEU A 160 -21.98 -0.25 -7.21
CA LEU A 160 -22.88 0.86 -6.89
C LEU A 160 -24.14 0.88 -7.76
N CYS A 161 -24.02 0.51 -9.04
CA CYS A 161 -25.16 0.36 -9.95
C CYS A 161 -26.06 -0.81 -9.53
N SER A 162 -25.47 -1.97 -9.17
CA SER A 162 -26.21 -3.16 -8.73
C SER A 162 -27.06 -2.89 -7.47
N ARG A 163 -26.63 -1.93 -6.64
CA ARG A 163 -27.34 -1.45 -5.45
C ARG A 163 -28.27 -0.27 -5.70
N ASN A 164 -28.58 0.06 -6.95
CA ASN A 164 -29.43 1.18 -7.35
C ASN A 164 -28.97 2.54 -6.79
N CYS A 165 -27.66 2.71 -6.54
CA CYS A 165 -27.09 3.97 -6.05
C CYS A 165 -26.61 4.91 -7.17
N LEU A 166 -26.45 4.37 -8.38
CA LEU A 166 -26.04 5.06 -9.60
C LEU A 166 -26.83 4.50 -10.78
N ASP A 167 -26.92 5.26 -11.88
CA ASP A 167 -27.54 4.79 -13.12
C ASP A 167 -26.75 3.60 -13.69
N ASN A 168 -27.46 2.60 -14.25
CA ASN A 168 -26.85 1.39 -14.81
C ASN A 168 -25.73 1.65 -15.83
N ASN A 169 -25.76 2.79 -16.54
CA ASN A 169 -24.76 3.15 -17.55
C ASN A 169 -23.58 3.99 -17.01
N THR A 170 -23.49 4.23 -15.69
CA THR A 170 -22.46 5.11 -15.11
C THR A 170 -21.04 4.60 -15.36
N HIS A 171 -20.82 3.28 -15.26
CA HIS A 171 -19.52 2.67 -15.55
C HIS A 171 -19.10 2.85 -17.02
N MET A 172 -20.05 2.80 -17.97
CA MET A 172 -19.78 3.06 -19.39
C MET A 172 -19.40 4.52 -19.63
N LYS A 173 -20.14 5.48 -19.06
CA LYS A 173 -19.80 6.91 -19.14
C LYS A 173 -18.41 7.18 -18.57
N TYR A 174 -18.06 6.53 -17.46
CA TYR A 174 -16.73 6.63 -16.87
C TYR A 174 -15.64 6.07 -17.81
N LEU A 175 -15.86 4.92 -18.45
CA LEU A 175 -14.95 4.34 -19.45
C LEU A 175 -14.76 5.28 -20.65
N GLU A 176 -15.82 5.93 -21.14
CA GLU A 176 -15.72 6.93 -22.20
C GLU A 176 -14.83 8.10 -21.80
N ILE A 177 -14.99 8.61 -20.57
CA ILE A 177 -14.17 9.72 -20.05
C ILE A 177 -12.69 9.35 -19.99
N ILE A 178 -12.33 8.19 -19.43
CA ILE A 178 -10.91 7.80 -19.32
C ILE A 178 -10.28 7.56 -20.70
N ASN A 179 -11.02 6.98 -21.64
CA ASN A 179 -10.54 6.74 -23.00
C ASN A 179 -10.37 8.06 -23.77
N SER A 180 -11.25 9.04 -23.56
CA SER A 180 -11.16 10.36 -24.19
C SER A 180 -9.96 11.20 -23.73
N LYS A 181 -9.45 10.95 -22.52
CA LYS A 181 -8.28 11.65 -21.95
C LYS A 181 -6.94 11.02 -22.35
N SER A 182 -6.97 9.89 -23.06
CA SER A 182 -5.77 9.13 -23.45
C SER A 182 -5.22 9.55 -24.83
N HIS A 183 -5.52 10.78 -25.26
CA HIS A 183 -5.06 11.41 -26.51
C HIS A 183 -4.45 12.79 -26.22
#